data_AF-A0AAD6LD28-F1
#
_entry.id   AF-A0AAD6LD28-F1
#
_cell.length_a   1.000
_cell.length_b   1.000
_cell.length_c   1.000
_cell.angle_alpha   90.00
_cell.angle_beta   90.00
_cell.angle_gamma   90.00
#
_symmetry.space_group_name_H-M   'P 1'
#
loop_
_entity.id
_entity.type
_entity.pdbx_description
1 polymer ?
#
loop_
_entity_poly.entity_id
_entity_poly.type
_entity_poly.pdbx_seq_one_letter_code
_entity_poly.pdbx_strand_id
1 'polypeptide(L)'
;MLLLTFLGFLFSIFGMQFLVYILVIVGWILVAGTFILCGTFLLLHNVAGDTCVAMDHWVHNPTAHTALDDILPCVDQATTQDTLIKSKEITSQLVEVVNQVITNVSNLNFSPNFKPMYINQSGPLVPILCNPFYADLTIRPCSAGEVDLTNATQVWSSYVCQVSPTGICATTGRLTPAFFSQMSAAINVSYGLNNYAPFLMELGDCTFARETFSDIYKDHCPGLRRYSRWIYIGLVMVSTAVMLSLIFWVIYGRERRHRVYSKQLVSESAQGSERAKNS
;
A
#
# COMPACT_ATOMS: atom_id res chain seq x y z
N MET A 1 8.95 16.94 -30.17
CA MET A 1 10.12 17.81 -30.38
C MET A 1 10.65 17.72 -31.80
N LEU A 2 11.17 16.57 -32.26
CA LEU A 2 11.75 16.42 -33.61
C LEU A 2 10.80 16.76 -34.77
N LEU A 3 9.53 16.40 -34.64
CA LEU A 3 8.50 16.73 -35.63
C LEU A 3 8.28 18.24 -35.73
N LEU A 4 8.27 18.96 -34.60
CA LEU A 4 8.12 20.42 -34.57
C LEU A 4 9.32 21.14 -35.17
N THR A 5 10.54 20.66 -34.91
CA THR A 5 11.76 21.22 -35.53
C THR A 5 11.77 20.98 -37.04
N PHE A 6 11.28 19.82 -37.51
CA PHE A 6 11.17 19.48 -38.92
C PHE A 6 10.10 20.32 -39.65
N LEU A 7 8.89 20.39 -39.10
CA LEU A 7 7.82 21.23 -39.65
C LEU A 7 8.19 22.71 -39.63
N GLY A 8 8.88 23.15 -38.58
CA GLY A 8 9.51 24.47 -38.54
C GLY A 8 10.37 24.66 -39.77
N PHE A 9 11.43 23.87 -39.91
CA PHE A 9 12.38 24.00 -41.02
C PHE A 9 11.69 24.09 -42.39
N LEU A 10 10.72 23.21 -42.67
CA LEU A 10 9.94 23.24 -43.90
C LEU A 10 9.18 24.55 -44.10
N PHE A 11 8.39 24.99 -43.10
CA PHE A 11 7.59 26.21 -43.22
C PHE A 11 8.42 27.50 -43.34
N SER A 12 9.64 27.52 -42.80
CA SER A 12 10.57 28.63 -43.01
C SER A 12 11.08 28.70 -44.45
N ILE A 13 11.32 27.55 -45.10
CA ILE A 13 11.68 27.52 -46.53
C ILE A 13 10.52 28.07 -47.38
N PHE A 14 9.29 27.61 -47.12
CA PHE A 14 8.08 28.04 -47.84
C PHE A 14 7.62 29.48 -47.51
N GLY A 15 8.24 30.15 -46.53
CA GLY A 15 7.97 31.56 -46.24
C GLY A 15 6.63 31.84 -45.54
N MET A 16 6.00 30.83 -44.94
CA MET A 16 4.70 30.95 -44.26
C MET A 16 4.83 31.58 -42.88
N GLN A 17 4.84 32.92 -42.81
CA GLN A 17 5.19 33.65 -41.59
C GLN A 17 4.26 33.36 -40.38
N PHE A 18 2.96 33.15 -40.61
CA PHE A 18 2.00 32.89 -39.54
C PHE A 18 2.26 31.55 -38.82
N LEU A 19 2.47 30.48 -39.59
CA LEU A 19 2.75 29.15 -39.04
C LEU A 19 4.09 29.11 -38.29
N VAL A 20 5.09 29.87 -38.78
CA VAL A 20 6.39 30.02 -38.11
C VAL A 20 6.23 30.65 -36.71
N TYR A 21 5.42 31.70 -36.57
CA TYR A 21 5.16 32.32 -35.26
C TYR A 21 4.46 31.36 -34.28
N ILE A 22 3.45 30.61 -34.74
CA ILE A 22 2.77 29.61 -33.91
C ILE A 22 3.77 28.55 -33.43
N LEU A 23 4.63 28.04 -34.31
CA LEU A 23 5.63 27.03 -33.96
C LEU A 23 6.67 27.55 -32.96
N VAL A 24 7.06 28.82 -33.05
CA VAL A 24 7.98 29.44 -32.07
C VAL A 24 7.31 29.53 -30.70
N ILE A 25 6.05 29.95 -30.62
CA ILE A 25 5.30 30.02 -29.34
C ILE A 25 5.17 28.63 -28.73
N VAL A 26 4.73 27.64 -29.52
CA VAL A 26 4.62 26.24 -29.08
C VAL A 26 6.00 25.70 -28.65
N GLY A 27 7.05 26.02 -29.39
CA GLY A 27 8.42 25.64 -29.07
C GLY A 27 8.88 26.16 -27.71
N TRP A 28 8.62 27.43 -27.40
CA TRP A 28 8.95 28.02 -26.10
C TRP A 28 8.14 27.43 -24.94
N ILE A 29 6.84 27.15 -25.15
CA ILE A 29 6.01 26.46 -24.16
C ILE A 29 6.60 25.08 -23.83
N LEU A 30 7.03 24.36 -24.86
CA LEU A 30 7.66 23.05 -24.73
C LEU A 30 9.04 23.11 -24.05
N VAL A 31 9.85 24.13 -24.34
CA VAL A 31 11.12 24.36 -23.63
C VAL A 31 10.85 24.62 -22.15
N ALA A 32 9.92 25.52 -21.82
CA ALA A 32 9.53 25.78 -20.43
C ALA A 32 9.03 24.51 -19.71
N GLY A 33 8.13 23.75 -20.35
CA GLY A 33 7.61 22.51 -19.81
C GLY A 33 8.70 21.45 -19.58
N THR A 34 9.65 21.30 -20.51
CA THR A 34 10.77 20.35 -20.35
C THR A 34 11.75 20.75 -19.25
N PHE A 35 11.99 22.05 -19.03
CA PHE A 35 12.79 22.52 -17.88
C PHE A 35 12.09 22.26 -16.54
N ILE A 36 10.77 22.49 -16.47
CA ILE A 36 9.98 22.15 -15.26
C ILE A 36 10.06 20.65 -14.98
N LEU A 37 9.82 19.80 -15.99
CA LEU A 37 9.94 18.35 -15.86
C LEU A 37 11.36 17.93 -15.47
N CYS A 38 12.39 18.56 -16.05
CA CYS A 38 13.77 18.33 -15.67
C CYS A 38 14.01 18.61 -14.18
N GLY A 39 13.50 19.72 -13.66
CA GLY A 39 13.58 20.07 -12.23
C GLY A 39 12.88 19.05 -11.34
N THR A 40 11.66 18.61 -11.71
CA THR A 40 10.94 17.60 -10.94
C THR A 40 11.66 16.25 -10.93
N PHE A 41 12.20 15.80 -12.07
CA PHE A 41 12.98 14.55 -12.12
C PHE A 41 14.29 14.62 -11.33
N LEU A 42 14.91 15.80 -11.22
CA LEU A 42 16.08 16.00 -10.36
C LEU A 42 15.70 15.86 -8.89
N LEU A 43 14.58 16.47 -8.46
CA LEU A 43 14.08 16.29 -7.09
C LEU A 43 13.76 14.83 -6.80
N LEU A 44 13.03 14.16 -7.71
CA LEU A 44 12.71 12.74 -7.59
C LEU A 44 13.97 11.86 -7.51
N HIS A 45 15.04 12.18 -8.25
CA HIS A 45 16.29 11.44 -8.17
C HIS A 45 16.94 11.51 -6.78
N ASN A 46 16.94 12.69 -6.16
CA ASN A 46 17.51 12.87 -4.82
C ASN A 46 16.63 12.23 -3.76
N VAL A 47 15.31 12.52 -3.79
CA VAL A 47 14.35 11.93 -2.84
C VAL A 47 14.37 10.41 -2.91
N ALA A 48 14.36 9.83 -4.11
CA ALA A 48 14.47 8.38 -4.27
C ALA A 48 15.80 7.83 -3.75
N GLY A 49 16.92 8.53 -4.02
CA GLY A 49 18.24 8.15 -3.50
C GLY A 49 18.29 8.15 -1.97
N ASP A 50 17.80 9.23 -1.35
CA ASP A 50 17.75 9.37 0.10
C ASP A 50 16.82 8.33 0.74
N THR A 51 15.66 8.07 0.12
CA THR A 51 14.72 7.02 0.56
C THR A 51 15.38 5.64 0.51
N CYS A 52 16.11 5.32 -0.56
CA CYS A 52 16.83 4.06 -0.69
C CYS A 52 17.89 3.88 0.40
N VAL A 53 18.67 4.92 0.69
CA VAL A 53 19.69 4.87 1.76
C VAL A 53 19.01 4.75 3.13
N ALA A 54 17.92 5.46 3.37
CA ALA A 54 17.17 5.37 4.62
C ALA A 54 16.60 3.95 4.84
N MET A 55 16.06 3.32 3.79
CA MET A 55 15.58 1.94 3.83
C MET A 55 16.70 0.96 4.21
N ASP A 56 17.87 1.05 3.58
CA ASP A 56 19.02 0.18 3.87
C ASP A 56 19.54 0.36 5.31
N HIS A 57 19.63 1.61 5.78
CA HIS A 57 20.02 1.91 7.15
C HIS A 57 19.05 1.31 8.18
N TRP A 58 17.74 1.41 7.93
CA TRP A 58 16.73 0.85 8.81
C TRP A 58 16.77 -0.67 8.87
N VAL A 59 16.97 -1.35 7.72
CA VAL A 59 17.07 -2.83 7.67
C VAL A 59 18.19 -3.36 8.58
N HIS A 60 19.30 -2.63 8.69
CA HIS A 60 20.44 -3.01 9.53
C HIS A 60 20.25 -2.62 11.01
N ASN A 61 19.55 -1.53 11.30
CA ASN A 61 19.37 -1.01 12.66
C ASN A 61 17.91 -0.59 12.93
N PRO A 62 16.96 -1.54 12.96
CA PRO A 62 15.53 -1.22 13.05
C PRO A 62 15.13 -0.61 14.41
N THR A 63 15.86 -0.93 15.47
CA THR A 63 15.61 -0.47 16.86
C THR A 63 16.45 0.73 17.27
N ALA A 64 17.30 1.25 16.38
CA ALA A 64 17.96 2.52 16.61
C ALA A 64 16.97 3.62 16.18
N HIS A 65 16.83 4.69 16.98
CA HIS A 65 15.98 5.84 16.67
C HIS A 65 16.18 6.32 15.23
N THR A 66 15.33 5.83 14.34
CA THR A 66 15.36 6.07 12.90
C THR A 66 14.02 6.67 12.51
N ALA A 67 13.97 7.34 11.36
CA ALA A 67 12.72 7.96 10.90
C ALA A 67 11.55 6.96 10.69
N LEU A 68 11.85 5.65 10.70
CA LEU A 68 10.87 4.59 10.43
C LEU A 68 10.52 3.77 11.69
N ASP A 69 11.31 3.84 12.76
CA ASP A 69 11.03 3.16 14.06
C ASP A 69 9.73 3.68 14.70
N ASP A 70 9.46 4.98 14.61
CA ASP A 70 8.21 5.59 15.11
C ASP A 70 6.95 5.12 14.36
N ILE A 71 7.09 4.59 13.13
CA ILE A 71 5.99 4.13 12.28
C ILE A 71 5.85 2.60 12.34
N LEU A 72 6.97 1.90 12.45
CA LEU A 72 7.07 0.44 12.51
C LEU A 72 7.90 0.06 13.75
N PRO A 73 7.31 0.10 14.96
CA PRO A 73 8.02 -0.26 16.18
C PRO A 73 8.27 -1.77 16.18
N CYS A 74 9.52 -2.14 15.90
CA CYS A 74 9.94 -3.53 15.86
C CYS A 74 10.18 -4.05 17.29
N VAL A 75 9.59 -5.20 17.58
CA VAL A 75 9.82 -5.94 18.81
C VAL A 75 10.94 -6.95 18.57
N ASP A 76 11.77 -7.21 19.58
CA ASP A 76 12.83 -8.19 19.43
C ASP A 76 12.27 -9.61 19.29
N GLN A 77 13.02 -10.48 18.61
CA GLN A 77 12.58 -11.84 18.31
C GLN A 77 12.23 -12.64 19.57
N ALA A 78 12.91 -12.42 20.70
CA ALA A 78 12.64 -13.15 21.93
C ALA A 78 11.27 -12.74 22.50
N THR A 79 10.99 -11.45 22.58
CA THR A 79 9.68 -10.94 23.03
C THR A 79 8.54 -11.39 22.12
N THR A 80 8.77 -11.42 20.80
CA THR A 80 7.80 -11.95 19.83
C THR A 80 7.52 -13.44 20.04
N GLN A 81 8.56 -14.27 20.25
CA GLN A 81 8.40 -15.70 20.54
C GLN A 81 7.70 -15.94 21.88
N ASP A 82 8.06 -15.19 22.92
CA ASP A 82 7.41 -15.26 24.23
C ASP A 82 5.94 -14.88 24.13
N THR A 83 5.61 -13.85 23.35
CA THR A 83 4.21 -13.43 23.11
C THR A 83 3.43 -14.50 22.34
N LEU A 84 4.05 -15.19 21.38
CA LEU A 84 3.43 -16.32 20.68
C LEU A 84 3.17 -17.51 21.63
N ILE A 85 4.11 -17.82 22.51
CA ILE A 85 3.94 -18.87 23.52
C ILE A 85 2.78 -18.50 24.46
N LYS A 86 2.72 -17.24 24.90
CA LYS A 86 1.65 -16.73 25.75
C LYS A 86 0.29 -16.75 25.05
N SER A 87 0.23 -16.47 23.76
CA SER A 87 -1.05 -16.56 23.02
C SER A 87 -1.56 -18.00 22.98
N LYS A 88 -0.69 -18.98 22.73
CA LYS A 88 -1.05 -20.42 22.78
C LYS A 88 -1.50 -20.84 24.17
N GLU A 89 -0.82 -20.39 25.21
CA GLU A 89 -1.18 -20.67 26.61
C GLU A 89 -2.58 -20.13 26.93
N ILE A 90 -2.85 -18.86 26.58
CA ILE A 90 -4.17 -18.23 26.79
C ILE A 90 -5.25 -18.96 26.00
N THR A 91 -5.00 -19.33 24.73
CA THR A 91 -5.95 -20.12 23.93
C THR A 91 -6.26 -21.46 24.61
N SER A 92 -5.24 -22.18 25.09
CA SER A 92 -5.42 -23.45 25.79
C SER A 92 -6.24 -23.28 27.08
N GLN A 93 -5.91 -22.28 27.90
CA GLN A 93 -6.65 -21.98 29.14
C GLN A 93 -8.11 -21.59 28.88
N LEU A 94 -8.36 -20.79 27.85
CA LEU A 94 -9.71 -20.36 27.50
C LEU A 94 -10.56 -21.54 27.00
N VAL A 95 -9.98 -22.45 26.21
CA VAL A 95 -10.63 -23.71 25.85
C VAL A 95 -10.92 -24.57 27.08
N GLU A 96 -9.99 -24.66 28.02
CA GLU A 96 -10.18 -25.41 29.26
C GLU A 96 -11.33 -24.85 30.10
N VAL A 97 -11.41 -23.52 30.28
CA VAL A 97 -12.51 -22.87 30.99
C VAL A 97 -13.85 -23.17 30.33
N VAL A 98 -13.94 -23.09 29.01
CA VAL A 98 -15.16 -23.42 28.27
C VAL A 98 -15.53 -24.90 28.45
N ASN A 99 -14.55 -25.80 28.40
CA ASN A 99 -14.78 -27.23 28.64
C ASN A 99 -15.22 -27.52 30.07
N GLN A 100 -14.67 -26.84 31.07
CA GLN A 100 -15.11 -26.96 32.45
C GLN A 100 -16.56 -26.51 32.62
N VAL A 101 -16.98 -25.43 31.96
CA VAL A 101 -18.40 -25.01 31.94
C VAL A 101 -19.26 -26.08 31.28
N ILE A 102 -18.84 -26.64 30.15
CA ILE A 102 -19.58 -27.71 29.46
C ILE A 102 -19.74 -28.93 30.35
N THR A 103 -18.65 -29.45 30.92
CA THR A 103 -18.68 -30.70 31.70
C THR A 103 -19.35 -30.52 33.05
N ASN A 104 -19.03 -29.44 33.77
CA ASN A 104 -19.40 -29.27 35.17
C ASN A 104 -20.68 -28.44 35.35
N VAL A 105 -21.11 -27.68 34.33
CA VAL A 105 -22.34 -26.87 34.38
C VAL A 105 -23.40 -27.43 33.44
N SER A 106 -23.13 -27.45 32.13
CA SER A 106 -24.14 -27.80 31.11
C SER A 106 -24.47 -29.30 31.06
N ASN A 107 -23.47 -30.16 31.23
CA ASN A 107 -23.62 -31.61 31.17
C ASN A 107 -23.85 -32.26 32.53
N LEU A 108 -23.65 -31.54 33.64
CA LEU A 108 -23.81 -32.06 35.00
C LEU A 108 -25.23 -31.86 35.52
N ASN A 109 -25.88 -32.91 36.01
CA ASN A 109 -27.25 -32.85 36.52
C ASN A 109 -27.33 -32.14 37.89
N PHE A 110 -27.59 -30.83 37.91
CA PHE A 110 -27.82 -30.09 39.16
C PHE A 110 -29.20 -30.40 39.77
N SER A 111 -29.26 -30.39 41.11
CA SER A 111 -30.53 -30.51 41.84
C SER A 111 -31.44 -29.31 41.57
N PRO A 112 -32.77 -29.50 41.45
CA PRO A 112 -33.75 -28.40 41.36
C PRO A 112 -33.67 -27.39 42.50
N ASN A 113 -33.13 -27.80 43.66
CA ASN A 113 -32.94 -26.94 44.82
C ASN A 113 -31.80 -25.92 44.62
N PHE A 114 -30.89 -26.16 43.68
CA PHE A 114 -29.79 -25.25 43.32
C PHE A 114 -30.15 -24.43 42.09
N LYS A 115 -31.15 -23.56 42.25
CA LYS A 115 -31.72 -22.72 41.17
C LYS A 115 -30.71 -21.95 40.31
N PRO A 116 -29.57 -21.43 40.82
CA PRO A 116 -28.62 -20.67 40.00
C PRO A 116 -27.99 -21.45 38.85
N MET A 117 -27.78 -22.77 38.99
CA MET A 117 -27.21 -23.63 37.94
C MET A 117 -28.17 -24.75 37.49
N TYR A 118 -29.42 -24.74 37.96
CA TYR A 118 -30.40 -25.73 37.56
C TYR A 118 -30.87 -25.48 36.13
N ILE A 119 -30.53 -26.41 35.23
CA ILE A 119 -30.97 -26.46 33.84
C ILE A 119 -31.88 -27.68 33.70
N ASN A 120 -33.06 -27.53 33.10
CA ASN A 120 -33.94 -28.67 32.83
C ASN A 120 -33.36 -29.48 31.65
N GLN A 121 -32.55 -30.50 31.94
CA GLN A 121 -31.62 -31.15 30.99
C GLN A 121 -32.30 -32.14 30.03
N SER A 122 -33.23 -31.68 29.22
CA SER A 122 -33.96 -32.55 28.28
C SER A 122 -33.20 -32.86 26.98
N GLY A 123 -32.05 -32.21 26.72
CA GLY A 123 -31.29 -32.32 25.46
C GLY A 123 -30.06 -33.23 25.49
N PRO A 124 -29.45 -33.54 24.33
CA PRO A 124 -28.20 -34.30 24.23
C PRO A 124 -27.03 -33.56 24.89
N LEU A 125 -25.99 -34.30 25.29
CA LEU A 125 -24.78 -33.72 25.90
C LEU A 125 -24.11 -32.76 24.93
N VAL A 126 -23.72 -31.58 25.44
CA VAL A 126 -22.97 -30.60 24.66
C VAL A 126 -21.57 -31.16 24.44
N PRO A 127 -21.10 -31.28 23.19
CA PRO A 127 -19.75 -31.77 22.92
C PRO A 127 -18.72 -30.72 23.36
N ILE A 128 -17.58 -31.19 23.88
CA ILE A 128 -16.49 -30.33 24.34
C ILE A 128 -15.76 -29.67 23.17
N LEU A 129 -15.14 -28.53 23.44
CA LEU A 129 -14.28 -27.83 22.51
C LEU A 129 -12.92 -28.52 22.43
N CYS A 130 -12.44 -28.71 21.20
CA CYS A 130 -11.10 -29.20 20.94
C CYS A 130 -10.06 -28.20 21.42
N ASN A 131 -9.10 -28.66 22.22
CA ASN A 131 -7.89 -27.89 22.48
C ASN A 131 -6.91 -28.08 21.31
N PRO A 132 -6.51 -27.01 20.60
CA PRO A 132 -5.57 -27.09 19.49
C PRO A 132 -4.14 -27.44 19.93
N PHE A 133 -3.85 -27.44 21.24
CA PHE A 133 -2.52 -27.68 21.79
C PHE A 133 -2.49 -28.82 22.82
N TYR A 134 -1.34 -29.49 22.91
CA TYR A 134 -0.98 -30.33 24.05
C TYR A 134 -0.45 -29.46 25.22
N ALA A 135 -0.20 -30.08 26.38
CA ALA A 135 0.33 -29.40 27.57
C ALA A 135 1.74 -28.77 27.35
N ASP A 136 2.49 -29.27 26.37
CA ASP A 136 3.78 -28.71 25.92
C ASP A 136 3.62 -27.67 24.80
N LEU A 137 2.38 -27.24 24.50
CA LEU A 137 2.01 -26.27 23.46
C LEU A 137 2.30 -26.72 22.01
N THR A 138 2.55 -28.01 21.79
CA THR A 138 2.62 -28.59 20.44
C THR A 138 1.22 -28.75 19.84
N ILE A 139 1.12 -28.70 18.51
CA ILE A 139 -0.17 -28.76 17.80
C ILE A 139 -0.80 -30.14 18.01
N ARG A 140 -2.08 -30.15 18.40
CA ARG A 140 -2.85 -31.35 18.70
C ARG A 140 -4.02 -31.50 17.70
N PRO A 141 -4.19 -32.66 17.06
CA PRO A 141 -5.41 -32.95 16.31
C PRO A 141 -6.59 -33.20 17.26
N CYS A 142 -7.78 -32.76 16.86
CA CYS A 142 -8.99 -32.98 17.64
C CYS A 142 -9.36 -34.46 17.71
N SER A 143 -9.79 -34.90 18.90
CA SER A 143 -10.25 -36.26 19.12
C SER A 143 -11.71 -36.45 18.72
N ALA A 144 -12.13 -37.70 18.48
CA ALA A 144 -13.51 -38.01 18.15
C ALA A 144 -14.46 -37.52 19.26
N GLY A 145 -15.48 -36.74 18.88
CA GLY A 145 -16.46 -36.15 19.80
C GLY A 145 -16.10 -34.73 20.29
N GLU A 146 -14.91 -34.23 19.97
CA GLU A 146 -14.56 -32.82 20.17
C GLU A 146 -15.02 -31.97 18.98
N VAL A 147 -15.33 -30.70 19.23
CA VAL A 147 -15.68 -29.74 18.18
C VAL A 147 -14.53 -28.78 17.95
N ASP A 148 -14.18 -28.56 16.69
CA ASP A 148 -13.16 -27.60 16.29
C ASP A 148 -13.59 -26.15 16.57
N LEU A 149 -12.62 -25.27 16.87
CA LEU A 149 -12.82 -23.84 17.11
C LEU A 149 -13.59 -23.13 15.98
N THR A 150 -13.38 -23.54 14.72
CA THR A 150 -14.05 -22.95 13.55
C THR A 150 -15.55 -23.20 13.54
N ASN A 151 -15.99 -24.39 13.96
CA ASN A 151 -17.36 -24.86 13.81
C ASN A 151 -18.14 -24.89 15.14
N ALA A 152 -17.46 -24.66 16.27
CA ALA A 152 -18.04 -24.80 17.61
C ALA A 152 -19.32 -23.99 17.82
N THR A 153 -19.33 -22.72 17.41
CA THR A 153 -20.50 -21.84 17.56
C THR A 153 -21.71 -22.37 16.78
N GLN A 154 -21.48 -22.91 15.58
CA GLN A 154 -22.53 -23.48 14.75
C GLN A 154 -23.07 -24.77 15.36
N VAL A 155 -22.19 -25.68 15.81
CA VAL A 155 -22.60 -26.93 16.44
C VAL A 155 -23.40 -26.66 17.72
N TRP A 156 -22.90 -25.80 18.61
CA TRP A 156 -23.52 -25.50 19.89
C TRP A 156 -24.85 -24.73 19.77
N SER A 157 -25.11 -24.05 18.66
CA SER A 157 -26.40 -23.36 18.43
C SER A 157 -27.59 -24.31 18.54
N SER A 158 -27.42 -25.58 18.15
CA SER A 158 -28.45 -26.63 18.23
C SER A 158 -28.74 -27.12 19.66
N TYR A 159 -27.91 -26.73 20.64
CA TYR A 159 -28.04 -27.12 22.05
C TYR A 159 -28.64 -25.99 22.90
N VAL A 160 -28.94 -24.84 22.30
CA VAL A 160 -29.50 -23.67 22.98
C VAL A 160 -30.99 -23.87 23.23
N CYS A 161 -31.40 -23.68 24.48
CA CYS A 161 -32.81 -23.72 24.87
C CYS A 161 -33.43 -22.30 24.88
N GLN A 162 -34.75 -22.23 24.76
CA GLN A 162 -35.50 -21.03 25.13
C GLN A 162 -35.64 -20.99 26.65
N VAL A 163 -35.43 -19.82 27.26
CA VAL A 163 -35.49 -19.64 28.72
C VAL A 163 -36.84 -19.08 29.18
N SER A 164 -37.29 -19.52 30.34
CA SER A 164 -38.44 -18.96 31.06
C SER A 164 -38.09 -17.58 31.65
N PRO A 165 -39.09 -16.83 32.19
CA PRO A 165 -38.82 -15.58 32.92
C PRO A 165 -37.89 -15.73 34.13
N THR A 166 -37.73 -16.96 34.65
CA THR A 166 -36.82 -17.28 35.76
C THR A 166 -35.44 -17.72 35.29
N GLY A 167 -35.14 -17.65 33.99
CA GLY A 167 -33.83 -17.97 33.41
C GLY A 167 -33.55 -19.46 33.21
N ILE A 168 -34.57 -20.32 33.36
CA ILE A 168 -34.43 -21.78 33.26
C ILE A 168 -34.85 -22.23 31.85
N CYS A 169 -34.16 -23.21 31.28
CA CYS A 169 -34.56 -23.81 30.00
C CYS A 169 -36.01 -24.34 30.04
N ALA A 170 -36.86 -23.81 29.17
CA ALA A 170 -38.24 -24.22 28.95
C ALA A 170 -38.36 -25.25 27.81
N THR A 171 -37.47 -25.20 26.82
CA THR A 171 -37.39 -26.16 25.71
C THR A 171 -36.22 -27.12 25.88
N THR A 172 -36.21 -28.20 25.09
CA THR A 172 -35.08 -29.12 24.98
C THR A 172 -33.79 -28.39 24.63
N GLY A 173 -32.76 -28.55 25.47
CA GLY A 173 -31.44 -27.94 25.29
C GLY A 173 -30.64 -28.01 26.59
N ARG A 174 -29.35 -27.68 26.52
CA ARG A 174 -28.42 -27.67 27.67
C ARG A 174 -27.65 -26.36 27.84
N LEU A 175 -27.79 -25.43 26.90
CA LEU A 175 -27.20 -24.10 26.96
C LEU A 175 -28.29 -23.05 27.05
N THR A 176 -28.20 -22.15 28.03
CA THR A 176 -29.01 -20.93 28.01
C THR A 176 -28.39 -19.94 27.01
N PRO A 177 -29.17 -18.98 26.49
CA PRO A 177 -28.62 -17.94 25.61
C PRO A 177 -27.45 -17.17 26.23
N ALA A 178 -27.44 -17.00 27.56
CA ALA A 178 -26.36 -16.35 28.29
C ALA A 178 -25.07 -17.19 28.33
N PHE A 179 -25.15 -18.50 28.58
CA PHE A 179 -23.97 -19.36 28.51
C PHE A 179 -23.45 -19.46 27.08
N PHE A 180 -24.35 -19.60 26.11
CA PHE A 180 -23.98 -19.66 24.70
C PHE A 180 -23.25 -18.38 24.24
N SER A 181 -23.71 -17.19 24.64
CA SER A 181 -23.04 -15.94 24.25
C SER A 181 -21.66 -15.76 24.90
N GLN A 182 -21.48 -16.17 26.16
CA GLN A 182 -20.17 -16.13 26.81
C GLN A 182 -19.19 -17.14 26.21
N MET A 183 -19.67 -18.36 25.95
CA MET A 183 -18.87 -19.40 25.31
C MET A 183 -18.49 -19.05 23.87
N SER A 184 -19.39 -18.42 23.11
CA SER A 184 -19.08 -17.98 21.74
C SER A 184 -18.09 -16.82 21.71
N ALA A 185 -18.18 -15.88 22.66
CA ALA A 185 -17.17 -14.82 22.83
C ALA A 185 -15.79 -15.42 23.13
N ALA A 186 -15.72 -16.41 24.04
CA ALA A 186 -14.49 -17.12 24.36
C ALA A 186 -13.91 -17.86 23.14
N ILE A 187 -14.74 -18.58 22.37
CA ILE A 187 -14.30 -19.23 21.13
C ILE A 187 -13.74 -18.21 20.15
N ASN A 188 -14.41 -17.07 19.95
CA ASN A 188 -13.99 -16.07 18.97
C ASN A 188 -12.61 -15.50 19.32
N VAL A 189 -12.35 -15.26 20.62
CA VAL A 189 -11.02 -14.86 21.10
C VAL A 189 -10.00 -15.97 20.88
N SER A 190 -10.30 -17.21 21.28
CA SER A 190 -9.42 -18.37 21.06
C SER A 190 -9.09 -18.57 19.57
N TYR A 191 -10.08 -18.44 18.69
CA TYR A 191 -9.95 -18.54 17.25
C TYR A 191 -9.06 -17.41 16.71
N GLY A 192 -9.29 -16.18 17.15
CA GLY A 192 -8.48 -15.03 16.73
C GLY A 192 -7.02 -15.18 17.16
N LEU A 193 -6.77 -15.57 18.40
CA LEU A 193 -5.42 -15.84 18.90
C LEU A 193 -4.74 -16.98 18.15
N ASN A 194 -5.45 -18.10 17.92
CA ASN A 194 -4.87 -19.25 17.23
C ASN A 194 -4.49 -18.97 15.77
N ASN A 195 -5.33 -18.22 15.04
CA ASN A 195 -5.14 -18.01 13.60
C ASN A 195 -4.34 -16.75 13.26
N TYR A 196 -4.48 -15.68 14.04
CA TYR A 196 -3.86 -14.39 13.70
C TYR A 196 -2.59 -14.11 14.51
N ALA A 197 -2.37 -14.73 15.68
CA ALA A 197 -1.16 -14.46 16.45
C ALA A 197 0.14 -14.72 15.68
N PRO A 198 0.32 -15.84 14.92
CA PRO A 198 1.57 -16.06 14.18
C PRO A 198 1.90 -14.93 13.20
N PHE A 199 0.92 -14.48 12.43
CA PHE A 199 1.09 -13.36 11.51
C PHE A 199 1.37 -12.03 12.21
N LEU A 200 0.67 -11.75 13.31
CA LEU A 200 0.92 -10.54 14.11
C LEU A 200 2.33 -10.55 14.72
N MET A 201 2.88 -11.72 15.02
CA MET A 201 4.24 -11.89 15.50
C MET A 201 5.29 -11.64 14.40
N GLU A 202 5.05 -12.14 13.17
CA GLU A 202 5.88 -11.82 11.99
C GLU A 202 5.82 -10.35 11.56
N LEU A 203 4.72 -9.66 11.87
CA LEU A 203 4.65 -8.20 11.74
C LEU A 203 5.42 -7.50 12.87
N GLY A 204 5.33 -8.04 14.08
CA GLY A 204 5.95 -7.47 15.28
C GLY A 204 7.47 -7.49 15.23
N ASP A 205 8.09 -8.56 14.73
CA ASP A 205 9.55 -8.64 14.60
C ASP A 205 10.13 -7.87 13.41
N CYS A 206 9.26 -7.21 12.63
CA CYS A 206 9.59 -6.48 11.41
C CYS A 206 10.30 -7.29 10.34
N THR A 207 10.35 -8.63 10.43
CA THR A 207 11.02 -9.47 9.43
C THR A 207 10.42 -9.22 8.04
N PHE A 208 9.10 -9.16 7.95
CA PHE A 208 8.39 -8.83 6.72
C PHE A 208 8.84 -7.50 6.09
N ALA A 209 8.91 -6.43 6.89
CA ALA A 209 9.31 -5.11 6.43
C ALA A 209 10.80 -5.05 6.07
N ARG A 210 11.66 -5.73 6.85
CA ARG A 210 13.11 -5.79 6.60
C ARG A 210 13.43 -6.51 5.30
N GLU A 211 12.79 -7.64 5.03
CA GLU A 211 12.93 -8.38 3.76
C GLU A 211 12.46 -7.52 2.59
N THR A 212 11.27 -6.94 2.70
CA THR A 212 10.70 -6.08 1.64
C THR A 212 11.61 -4.89 1.31
N PHE A 213 12.11 -4.17 2.32
CA PHE A 213 13.01 -3.03 2.08
C PHE A 213 14.39 -3.45 1.59
N SER A 214 14.92 -4.59 2.05
CA SER A 214 16.15 -5.18 1.51
C SER A 214 16.00 -5.45 0.00
N ASP A 215 14.87 -6.03 -0.41
CA ASP A 215 14.63 -6.39 -1.81
C ASP A 215 14.41 -5.15 -2.68
N ILE A 216 13.67 -4.15 -2.18
CA ILE A 216 13.54 -2.86 -2.87
C ILE A 216 14.92 -2.19 -3.04
N TYR A 217 15.74 -2.20 -1.99
CA TYR A 217 17.08 -1.62 -2.05
C TYR A 217 17.99 -2.33 -3.05
N LYS A 218 17.98 -3.67 -3.07
CA LYS A 218 18.86 -4.45 -3.96
C LYS A 218 18.39 -4.41 -5.41
N ASP A 219 17.10 -4.61 -5.65
CA ASP A 219 16.58 -4.88 -6.98
C ASP A 219 16.11 -3.60 -7.70
N HIS A 220 15.57 -2.62 -6.96
CA HIS A 220 14.90 -1.47 -7.56
C HIS A 220 15.73 -0.17 -7.47
N CYS A 221 16.39 0.09 -6.34
CA CYS A 221 17.13 1.33 -6.12
C CYS A 221 18.27 1.59 -7.13
N PRO A 222 19.10 0.60 -7.54
CA PRO A 222 20.15 0.82 -8.54
C PRO A 222 19.56 1.21 -9.91
N GLY A 223 18.48 0.54 -10.30
CA GLY A 223 17.74 0.82 -11.53
C GLY A 223 17.14 2.22 -11.49
N LEU A 224 16.43 2.56 -10.41
CA LEU A 224 15.80 3.86 -10.24
C LEU A 224 16.83 5.00 -10.30
N ARG A 225 17.95 4.86 -9.58
CA ARG A 225 19.05 5.85 -9.59
C ARG A 225 19.69 5.99 -10.97
N ARG A 226 19.86 4.87 -11.69
CA ARG A 226 20.39 4.87 -13.06
C ARG A 226 19.40 5.57 -13.99
N TYR A 227 18.19 5.06 -14.14
CA TYR A 227 17.25 5.57 -15.14
C TYR A 227 16.80 7.01 -14.87
N SER A 228 16.59 7.41 -13.61
CA SER A 228 16.22 8.79 -13.30
C SER A 228 17.33 9.78 -13.67
N ARG A 229 18.60 9.40 -13.48
CA ARG A 229 19.77 10.19 -13.92
C ARG A 229 19.80 10.34 -15.44
N TRP A 230 19.51 9.27 -16.18
CA TRP A 230 19.47 9.30 -17.65
C TRP A 230 18.33 10.17 -18.17
N ILE A 231 17.15 10.11 -17.53
CA ILE A 231 16.00 10.95 -17.87
C ILE A 231 16.34 12.43 -17.66
N TYR A 232 16.90 12.79 -16.51
CA TYR A 232 17.33 14.16 -16.24
C TYR A 232 18.34 14.66 -17.29
N ILE A 233 19.39 13.89 -17.58
CA ILE A 233 20.39 14.26 -18.60
C ILE A 233 19.74 14.42 -19.97
N GLY A 234 18.87 13.49 -20.37
CA GLY A 234 18.16 13.53 -21.64
C GLY A 234 17.25 14.76 -21.77
N LEU A 235 16.50 15.10 -20.72
CA LEU A 235 15.63 16.28 -20.70
C LEU A 235 16.43 17.58 -20.82
N VAL A 236 17.55 17.72 -20.09
CA VAL A 236 18.44 18.89 -20.21
C VAL A 236 18.98 19.00 -21.63
N MET A 237 19.50 17.92 -22.19
CA MET A 237 20.09 17.90 -23.54
C MET A 237 19.07 18.28 -24.62
N VAL A 238 17.87 17.69 -24.58
CA VAL A 238 16.83 18.00 -25.58
C VAL A 238 16.31 19.42 -25.41
N SER A 239 16.08 19.88 -24.18
CA SER A 239 15.57 21.23 -23.92
C SER A 239 16.55 22.31 -24.38
N THR A 240 17.84 22.16 -24.05
CA THR A 240 18.90 23.08 -24.49
C THR A 240 19.07 23.09 -26.00
N ALA A 241 19.03 21.92 -26.67
CA ALA A 241 19.11 21.84 -28.13
C ALA A 241 17.93 22.54 -28.81
N VAL A 242 16.70 22.32 -28.34
CA VAL A 242 15.50 22.99 -28.89
C VAL A 242 15.57 24.50 -28.64
N MET A 243 15.95 24.94 -27.44
CA MET A 243 16.11 26.35 -27.11
C MET A 243 17.10 27.05 -28.07
N LEU A 244 18.30 26.48 -28.26
CA LEU A 244 19.29 27.00 -29.19
C LEU A 244 18.76 27.02 -30.62
N SER A 245 18.08 25.95 -31.05
CA SER A 245 17.49 25.89 -32.40
C SER A 245 16.48 27.01 -32.64
N LEU A 246 15.60 27.30 -31.67
CA LEU A 246 14.62 28.38 -31.75
C LEU A 246 15.28 29.76 -31.76
N ILE A 247 16.32 29.97 -30.95
CA ILE A 247 17.08 31.24 -30.93
C ILE A 247 17.74 31.50 -32.29
N PHE A 248 18.46 30.52 -32.84
CA PHE A 248 19.06 30.63 -34.16
C PHE A 248 18.00 30.92 -35.23
N TRP A 249 16.83 30.31 -35.11
CA TRP A 249 15.71 30.52 -36.01
C TRP A 249 15.15 31.95 -35.97
N VAL A 250 14.96 32.50 -34.77
CA VAL A 250 14.49 33.89 -34.61
C VAL A 250 15.49 34.87 -35.20
N ILE A 251 16.80 34.65 -34.98
CA ILE A 251 17.87 35.48 -35.54
C ILE A 251 17.85 35.40 -37.08
N TYR A 252 17.83 34.19 -37.64
CA TYR A 252 17.80 33.97 -39.09
C TYR A 252 16.55 34.58 -39.74
N GLY A 253 15.38 34.40 -39.13
CA GLY A 253 14.12 34.97 -39.60
C GLY A 253 14.14 36.51 -39.63
N ARG A 254 14.73 37.13 -38.59
CA ARG A 254 14.91 38.60 -38.52
C ARG A 254 15.86 39.10 -39.60
N GLU A 255 16.99 38.42 -39.80
CA GLU A 255 17.97 38.81 -40.82
C GLU A 255 17.40 38.67 -42.24
N ARG A 256 16.68 37.57 -42.52
CA ARG A 256 15.99 37.36 -43.81
C ARG A 256 14.96 38.46 -44.08
N ARG A 257 14.16 38.85 -43.09
CA ARG A 257 13.24 40.00 -43.25
C ARG A 257 14.00 41.29 -43.57
N HIS A 258 15.06 41.61 -42.83
CA HIS A 258 15.87 42.80 -43.10
C HIS A 258 16.42 42.80 -44.53
N ARG A 259 16.92 41.66 -45.03
CA ARG A 259 17.39 41.53 -46.42
C ARG A 259 16.27 41.75 -47.44
N VAL A 260 15.06 41.23 -47.21
CA VAL A 260 13.91 41.45 -48.11
C VAL A 260 13.47 42.92 -48.11
N TYR A 261 13.29 43.53 -46.93
CA TYR A 261 12.92 44.94 -46.82
C TYR A 261 13.95 45.88 -47.47
N SER A 262 15.24 45.62 -47.26
CA SER A 262 16.30 46.42 -47.91
C SER A 262 16.28 46.32 -49.44
N LYS A 263 16.03 45.13 -50.00
CA LYS A 263 15.89 44.95 -51.46
C LYS A 263 14.65 45.65 -52.02
N GLN A 264 13.52 45.64 -51.31
CA GLN A 264 12.31 46.34 -51.73
C GLN A 264 12.52 47.87 -51.75
N LEU A 265 13.11 48.44 -50.68
CA LEU A 265 13.43 49.86 -50.61
C LEU A 265 14.35 50.31 -51.77
N VAL A 266 15.37 49.50 -52.09
CA VAL A 266 16.26 49.77 -53.23
C VAL A 266 15.49 49.73 -54.56
N SER A 267 14.61 48.74 -54.77
CA SER A 267 13.81 48.68 -55.99
C SER A 267 12.82 49.83 -56.14
N GLU A 268 12.21 50.28 -55.05
CA GLU A 268 11.24 51.38 -55.03
C GLU A 268 11.94 52.72 -55.28
N SER A 269 13.14 52.92 -54.72
CA SER A 269 13.99 54.07 -55.02
C SER A 269 14.46 54.12 -56.49
N ALA A 270 14.75 52.96 -57.08
CA ALA A 270 15.15 52.86 -58.49
C ALA A 270 13.97 53.20 -59.43
N GLN A 271 12.77 52.69 -59.16
CA GLN A 271 11.56 53.03 -59.92
C GLN A 271 11.15 54.50 -59.76
N GLY A 272 11.29 55.08 -58.56
CA GLY A 272 11.04 56.51 -58.33
C GLY A 272 12.00 57.40 -59.12
N SER A 273 13.28 57.03 -59.20
CA SER A 273 14.28 57.76 -59.99
C SER A 273 14.07 57.66 -61.50
N GLU A 274 13.55 56.55 -62.01
CA GLU A 274 13.21 56.40 -63.43
C GLU A 274 11.96 57.21 -63.79
N ARG A 275 10.96 57.26 -62.91
CA ARG A 275 9.73 58.03 -63.12
C ARG A 275 9.98 59.55 -63.12
N ALA A 276 10.95 60.03 -62.34
CA ALA A 276 11.37 61.43 -62.31
C ALA A 276 12.22 61.86 -63.53
N LYS A 277 12.82 60.91 -64.26
CA LYS A 277 13.56 61.19 -65.51
C LYS A 277 12.67 61.23 -66.76
N ASN A 278 11.46 60.68 -66.67
CA ASN A 278 10.51 60.56 -67.79
C ASN A 278 9.34 61.56 -67.69
N SER A 279 9.42 62.56 -66.81
CA SER A 279 8.48 63.68 -66.68
C SER A 279 9.19 65.01 -66.92
#